data_AF-A0A1V5B8I4-F1
#
_entry.id   AF-A0A1V5B8I4-F1
#
_cell.length_a   1.000
_cell.length_b   1.000
_cell.length_c   1.000
_cell.angle_alpha   90.00
_cell.angle_beta   90.00
_cell.angle_gamma   90.00
#
_symmetry.space_group_name_H-M   'P 1'
#
loop_
_entity.id
_entity.type
_entity.pdbx_description
1 polymer ?
#
loop_
_entity_poly.entity_id
_entity_poly.type
_entity_poly.pdbx_seq_one_letter_code
_entity_poly.pdbx_strand_id
1 'polypeptide(L)'
;MPEASSKIEDSFFQTPIFQALTIGVPFCIFKLLLGTLCVRVGTEQQSGLLVFSGWAITAWASADLAMNLTRVFFYIAGRRSPVEYCTIAQVGRLFKRPQLFLAIDTFVSFFIICFALWSGWITRLNPIESYLWYGATTLNLISLSMVNIWLELKRGS
;
A
#
# COMPACT_ATOMS: atom_id res chain seq x y z
N MET A 1 3.88 -33.73 -15.95
CA MET A 1 3.77 -32.26 -16.19
C MET A 1 2.94 -31.44 -15.18
N PRO A 2 2.44 -31.94 -14.01
CA PRO A 2 1.80 -31.06 -13.01
C PRO A 2 2.75 -30.30 -12.06
N GLU A 3 4.00 -30.73 -11.88
CA GLU A 3 4.92 -30.16 -10.86
C GLU A 3 5.49 -28.77 -11.19
N ALA A 4 5.46 -28.34 -12.45
CA ALA A 4 6.01 -27.04 -12.85
C ALA A 4 5.00 -25.89 -12.64
N SER A 5 3.70 -26.16 -12.77
CA SER A 5 2.63 -25.15 -12.58
C SER A 5 2.52 -24.75 -11.11
N SER A 6 2.57 -25.73 -10.19
CA SER A 6 2.44 -25.47 -8.75
C SER A 6 3.61 -24.66 -8.17
N LYS A 7 4.84 -24.86 -8.67
CA LYS A 7 6.03 -24.09 -8.24
C LYS A 7 6.02 -22.63 -8.72
N ILE A 8 5.47 -22.37 -9.92
CA ILE A 8 5.36 -21.00 -10.46
C ILE A 8 4.27 -20.23 -9.69
N GLU A 9 3.14 -20.88 -9.41
CA GLU A 9 2.03 -20.30 -8.63
C GLU A 9 2.41 -20.05 -7.16
N ASP A 10 3.15 -20.97 -6.53
CA ASP A 10 3.68 -20.83 -5.17
C ASP A 10 4.56 -19.59 -4.99
N SER A 11 5.32 -19.23 -6.03
CA SER A 11 6.19 -18.06 -6.04
C SER A 11 5.45 -16.79 -6.42
N PHE A 12 4.43 -16.85 -7.28
CA PHE A 12 3.84 -15.67 -7.93
C PHE A 12 3.23 -14.68 -6.93
N PHE A 13 2.41 -15.17 -5.99
CA PHE A 13 1.79 -14.36 -4.94
C PHE A 13 2.80 -13.78 -3.93
N GLN A 14 3.97 -14.41 -3.84
CA GLN A 14 5.08 -13.95 -3.01
C GLN A 14 6.08 -13.09 -3.80
N THR A 15 5.85 -12.87 -5.10
CA THR A 15 6.75 -12.03 -5.90
C THR A 15 6.71 -10.60 -5.37
N PRO A 16 7.87 -9.92 -5.32
CA PRO A 16 7.93 -8.50 -5.03
C PRO A 16 7.06 -7.65 -5.97
N ILE A 17 6.86 -8.10 -7.22
CA ILE A 17 5.97 -7.45 -8.19
C ILE A 17 4.52 -7.53 -7.71
N PHE A 18 4.01 -8.74 -7.45
CA PHE A 18 2.63 -8.91 -7.02
C PHE A 18 2.38 -8.11 -5.75
N GLN A 19 3.22 -8.27 -4.72
CA GLN A 19 3.07 -7.56 -3.46
C GLN A 19 3.14 -6.03 -3.61
N ALA A 20 4.07 -5.52 -4.41
CA ALA A 20 4.16 -4.08 -4.63
C ALA A 20 2.94 -3.55 -5.41
N LEU A 21 2.48 -4.24 -6.44
CA LEU A 21 1.37 -3.76 -7.28
C LEU A 21 0.00 -3.93 -6.64
N THR A 22 -0.20 -4.96 -5.82
CA THR A 22 -1.52 -5.28 -5.26
C THR A 22 -1.68 -4.89 -3.79
N ILE A 23 -0.58 -4.68 -3.07
CA ILE A 23 -0.61 -4.26 -1.67
C ILE A 23 0.05 -2.88 -1.52
N GLY A 24 1.30 -2.75 -1.96
CA GLY A 24 2.09 -1.53 -1.79
C GLY A 24 1.50 -0.30 -2.48
N VAL A 25 1.23 -0.39 -3.78
CA VAL A 25 0.68 0.70 -4.61
C VAL A 25 -0.71 1.12 -4.10
N PRO A 26 -1.67 0.21 -3.82
CA PRO A 26 -2.93 0.59 -3.20
C PRO A 26 -2.78 1.34 -1.87
N PHE A 27 -1.89 0.89 -0.97
CA PHE A 27 -1.63 1.61 0.28
C PHE A 27 -1.07 3.01 0.05
N CYS A 28 -0.17 3.18 -0.93
CA CYS A 28 0.33 4.50 -1.32
C CYS A 28 -0.80 5.38 -1.88
N ILE A 29 -1.68 4.82 -2.72
CA ILE A 29 -2.84 5.54 -3.27
C ILE A 29 -3.75 6.03 -2.14
N PHE A 30 -4.10 5.18 -1.16
CA PHE A 30 -4.94 5.62 -0.03
C PHE A 30 -4.32 6.77 0.75
N LYS A 31 -3.01 6.72 1.02
CA LYS A 31 -2.30 7.82 1.69
C LYS A 31 -2.28 9.09 0.84
N LEU A 32 -2.00 8.99 -0.46
CA LEU A 32 -2.03 10.15 -1.37
C LEU A 32 -3.42 10.79 -1.40
N LEU A 33 -4.47 9.99 -1.56
CA LEU A 33 -5.86 10.47 -1.57
C LEU A 33 -6.23 11.10 -0.23
N LEU A 34 -5.85 10.50 0.90
CA LEU A 34 -6.05 11.13 2.21
C LEU A 34 -5.31 12.47 2.32
N GLY A 35 -4.05 12.55 1.88
CA GLY A 35 -3.28 13.79 1.88
C GLY A 35 -3.99 14.90 1.10
N THR A 36 -4.51 14.58 -0.10
CA THR A 36 -5.29 15.53 -0.91
C THR A 36 -6.58 15.96 -0.22
N LEU A 37 -7.30 15.03 0.42
CA LEU A 37 -8.51 15.33 1.19
C LEU A 37 -8.20 16.21 2.39
N CYS A 38 -7.14 15.94 3.14
CA CYS A 38 -6.72 16.78 4.27
C CYS A 38 -6.39 18.21 3.81
N VAL A 39 -5.69 18.39 2.69
CA VAL A 39 -5.42 19.72 2.15
C VAL A 39 -6.73 20.42 1.74
N ARG A 40 -7.64 19.70 1.06
CA ARG A 40 -8.92 20.25 0.58
C ARG A 40 -9.81 20.68 1.74
N VAL A 41 -10.08 19.77 2.67
CA VAL A 41 -10.91 20.03 3.86
C VAL A 41 -10.26 21.05 4.78
N GLY A 42 -8.94 20.97 4.96
CA GLY A 42 -8.18 21.92 5.78
C GLY A 42 -8.24 23.34 5.23
N THR A 43 -8.19 23.50 3.90
CA THR A 43 -8.32 24.81 3.25
C THR A 43 -9.74 25.37 3.42
N GLU A 44 -10.78 24.55 3.21
CA GLU A 44 -12.18 24.93 3.43
C GLU A 44 -12.45 25.36 4.88
N GLN A 45 -11.86 24.66 5.85
CA GLN A 45 -12.02 24.94 7.28
C GLN A 45 -11.02 25.97 7.82
N GLN A 46 -10.14 26.53 6.97
CA GLN A 46 -9.05 27.43 7.36
C GLN A 46 -8.15 26.85 8.46
N SER A 47 -8.01 25.52 8.52
CA SER A 47 -7.20 24.81 9.50
C SER A 47 -5.79 24.55 8.96
N GLY A 48 -4.85 25.42 9.33
CA GLY A 48 -3.44 25.31 8.91
C GLY A 48 -2.79 23.98 9.32
N LEU A 49 -3.17 23.42 10.48
CA LEU A 49 -2.67 22.13 10.95
C LEU A 49 -3.09 20.98 10.02
N LEU A 50 -4.32 21.02 9.52
CA LEU A 50 -4.89 19.98 8.66
C LEU A 50 -4.26 20.04 7.26
N VAL A 51 -4.04 21.25 6.75
CA VAL A 51 -3.31 21.47 5.49
C VAL A 51 -1.87 20.99 5.60
N PHE A 52 -1.16 21.34 6.67
CA PHE A 52 0.20 20.87 6.92
C PHE A 52 0.26 19.33 6.99
N SER A 53 -0.65 18.73 7.76
CA SER A 53 -0.75 17.27 7.88
C SER A 53 -1.02 16.61 6.53
N GLY A 54 -1.87 17.21 5.69
CA GLY A 54 -2.14 16.72 4.34
C GLY A 54 -0.88 16.68 3.47
N TRP A 55 -0.09 17.77 3.44
CA TRP A 55 1.18 17.79 2.73
C TRP A 55 2.20 16.79 3.27
N ALA A 56 2.28 16.64 4.59
CA ALA A 56 3.17 15.65 5.22
C ALA A 56 2.80 14.21 4.82
N ILE A 57 1.50 13.88 4.82
CA ILE A 57 1.00 12.57 4.37
C ILE A 57 1.30 12.36 2.89
N THR A 58 1.08 13.37 2.03
CA THR A 58 1.38 13.28 0.59
C THR A 58 2.88 13.03 0.34
N ALA A 59 3.76 13.74 1.05
CA ALA A 59 5.20 13.54 0.93
C ALA A 59 5.61 12.12 1.36
N TRP A 60 5.08 11.64 2.48
CA TRP A 60 5.32 10.28 2.97
C TRP A 60 4.83 9.22 1.98
N ALA A 61 3.61 9.37 1.45
CA ALA A 61 3.05 8.45 0.48
C ALA A 61 3.85 8.40 -0.83
N SER A 62 4.37 9.56 -1.27
CA SER A 62 5.23 9.65 -2.46
C SER A 62 6.55 8.92 -2.25
N ALA A 63 7.14 9.03 -1.06
CA ALA A 63 8.34 8.27 -0.70
C ALA A 63 8.05 6.76 -0.75
N ASP A 64 6.98 6.31 -0.07
CA ASP A 64 6.54 4.90 -0.07
C ASP A 64 6.32 4.35 -1.48
N LEU A 65 5.71 5.15 -2.37
CA LEU A 65 5.48 4.78 -3.76
C LEU A 65 6.82 4.60 -4.50
N ALA A 66 7.75 5.55 -4.34
CA ALA A 66 9.07 5.48 -4.97
C ALA A 66 9.85 4.22 -4.53
N MET A 67 9.77 3.84 -3.24
CA MET A 67 10.40 2.60 -2.74
C MET A 67 9.73 1.34 -3.29
N ASN A 68 8.40 1.30 -3.37
CA ASN A 68 7.69 0.17 -3.97
C ASN A 68 8.04 0.02 -5.46
N LEU A 69 8.10 1.13 -6.21
CA LEU A 69 8.51 1.12 -7.62
C LEU A 69 9.98 0.71 -7.79
N THR A 70 10.86 1.18 -6.92
CA THR A 70 12.28 0.78 -6.91
C THR A 70 12.40 -0.73 -6.72
N ARG A 71 11.67 -1.30 -5.76
CA ARG A 71 11.66 -2.74 -5.52
C ARG A 71 11.21 -3.54 -6.75
N VAL A 72 10.16 -3.08 -7.45
CA VAL A 72 9.69 -3.69 -8.71
C VAL A 72 10.76 -3.60 -9.80
N PHE A 73 11.36 -2.42 -9.97
CA PHE A 73 12.39 -2.20 -10.99
C PHE A 73 13.61 -3.11 -10.80
N PHE A 74 14.15 -3.19 -9.58
CA PHE A 74 15.30 -4.04 -9.29
C PHE A 74 14.98 -5.53 -9.47
N TYR A 75 13.76 -5.94 -9.11
CA TYR A 75 13.31 -7.32 -9.33
C TYR A 75 13.23 -7.66 -10.82
N ILE A 76 12.67 -6.77 -11.65
CA ILE A 76 12.63 -6.95 -13.11
C ILE A 76 14.05 -6.97 -13.71
N ALA A 77 14.96 -6.16 -13.16
CA ALA A 77 16.36 -6.12 -13.58
C ALA A 77 17.19 -7.34 -13.12
N GLY A 78 16.60 -8.31 -12.42
CA GLY A 78 17.30 -9.50 -11.90
C GLY A 78 18.34 -9.19 -10.83
N ARG A 79 18.29 -8.00 -10.22
CA ARG A 79 19.26 -7.54 -9.21
C ARG A 79 18.65 -7.63 -7.81
N ARG A 80 19.49 -7.90 -6.80
CA ARG A 80 19.06 -7.78 -5.40
C ARG A 80 18.72 -6.31 -5.12
N SER A 81 17.47 -6.04 -4.76
CA SER A 81 17.03 -4.68 -4.43
C SER A 81 17.78 -4.17 -3.19
N PRO A 82 18.32 -2.94 -3.19
CA PRO A 82 18.85 -2.30 -1.98
C PRO A 82 17.73 -1.93 -0.99
N VAL A 83 16.48 -1.93 -1.47
CA VAL A 83 15.27 -1.60 -0.72
C VAL A 83 14.42 -2.86 -0.53
N GLU A 84 14.46 -3.38 0.68
CA GLU A 84 13.46 -4.30 1.22
C GLU A 84 12.50 -3.38 1.99
N TYR A 85 11.18 -3.36 1.81
CA TYR A 85 10.22 -2.58 2.66
C TYR A 85 10.00 -1.07 2.38
N CYS A 86 8.83 -0.56 2.80
CA CYS A 86 8.36 0.85 2.73
C CYS A 86 9.09 1.77 3.74
N THR A 87 8.90 3.10 3.72
CA THR A 87 9.74 4.07 4.47
C THR A 87 9.77 3.74 5.96
N ILE A 88 8.61 3.46 6.54
CA ILE A 88 8.45 3.10 7.95
C ILE A 88 9.20 1.80 8.28
N ALA A 89 9.13 0.80 7.40
CA ALA A 89 9.82 -0.47 7.60
C ALA A 89 11.33 -0.39 7.32
N GLN A 90 11.78 0.55 6.49
CA GLN A 90 13.18 0.89 6.33
C GLN A 90 13.75 1.53 7.60
N VAL A 91 12.98 2.41 8.28
CA VAL A 91 13.31 2.88 9.62
C VAL A 91 13.30 1.72 10.62
N GLY A 92 12.34 0.80 10.53
CA GLY A 92 12.28 -0.42 11.33
C GLY A 92 13.51 -1.33 11.19
N ARG A 93 14.22 -1.28 10.06
CA ARG A 93 15.51 -1.97 9.86
C ARG A 93 16.59 -1.42 10.79
N LEU A 94 16.61 -0.11 11.03
CA LEU A 94 17.52 0.52 12.00
C LEU A 94 17.26 0.00 13.42
N PHE A 95 15.99 -0.29 13.73
CA PHE A 95 15.54 -0.89 15.00
C PHE A 95 15.56 -2.44 15.00
N LYS A 96 16.16 -3.07 13.97
CA LYS A 96 16.23 -4.54 13.79
C LYS A 96 14.86 -5.25 13.78
N ARG A 97 13.75 -4.54 13.54
CA ARG A 97 12.37 -5.09 13.53
C ARG A 97 11.56 -4.61 12.32
N PRO A 98 12.01 -4.84 11.07
CA PRO A 98 11.34 -4.34 9.88
C PRO A 98 9.89 -4.85 9.72
N GLN A 99 9.62 -6.09 10.14
CA GLN A 99 8.29 -6.71 10.05
C GLN A 99 7.23 -6.02 10.93
N LEU A 100 7.62 -5.56 12.13
CA LEU A 100 6.72 -4.83 13.01
C LEU A 100 6.31 -3.49 12.40
N PHE A 101 7.28 -2.79 11.83
CA PHE A 101 7.05 -1.50 11.18
C PHE A 101 6.23 -1.64 9.89
N LEU A 102 6.36 -2.75 9.17
CA LEU A 102 5.48 -3.08 8.05
C LEU A 102 4.03 -3.35 8.51
N ALA A 103 3.85 -4.04 9.64
CA ALA A 103 2.53 -4.26 10.23
C ALA A 103 1.88 -2.94 10.69
N ILE A 104 2.66 -2.02 11.25
CA ILE A 104 2.20 -0.66 11.59
C ILE A 104 1.79 0.10 10.32
N ASP A 105 2.59 0.08 9.27
CA ASP A 105 2.26 0.73 7.99
C ASP A 105 0.94 0.21 7.40
N THR A 106 0.75 -1.10 7.49
CA THR A 106 -0.48 -1.78 7.08
C THR A 106 -1.67 -1.36 7.96
N PHE A 107 -1.49 -1.33 9.28
CA PHE A 107 -2.51 -0.87 10.22
C PHE A 107 -2.93 0.58 9.96
N VAL A 108 -1.96 1.48 9.76
CA VAL A 108 -2.22 2.88 9.42
C VAL A 108 -2.98 2.98 8.10
N SER A 109 -2.60 2.19 7.10
CA SER A 109 -3.31 2.17 5.81
C SER A 109 -4.76 1.74 5.95
N PHE A 110 -5.05 0.70 6.75
CA PHE A 110 -6.44 0.30 7.04
C PHE A 110 -7.20 1.37 7.84
N PHE A 111 -6.53 2.02 8.80
CA PHE A 111 -7.13 3.13 9.53
C PHE A 111 -7.52 4.29 8.60
N ILE A 112 -6.67 4.62 7.63
CA ILE A 112 -6.97 5.64 6.60
C ILE A 112 -8.22 5.26 5.80
N ILE A 113 -8.32 4.00 5.37
CA ILE A 113 -9.50 3.49 4.64
C ILE A 113 -10.76 3.65 5.49
N CYS A 114 -10.73 3.16 6.73
CA CYS A 114 -11.86 3.27 7.66
C CYS A 114 -12.23 4.72 7.93
N PHE A 115 -11.25 5.60 8.14
CA PHE A 115 -11.47 7.02 8.38
C PHE A 115 -12.15 7.70 7.19
N ALA A 116 -11.66 7.48 5.97
CA ALA A 116 -12.22 8.10 4.77
C ALA A 116 -13.67 7.65 4.50
N LEU A 117 -13.98 6.37 4.77
CA LEU A 117 -15.34 5.84 4.66
C LEU A 117 -16.27 6.39 5.75
N TRP A 118 -15.83 6.36 7.00
CA TRP A 118 -16.64 6.78 8.15
C TRP A 118 -16.90 8.29 8.17
N SER A 119 -15.88 9.10 7.87
CA SER A 119 -15.98 10.57 7.86
C SER A 119 -16.82 11.12 6.70
N GLY A 120 -17.16 10.29 5.71
CA GLY A 120 -17.85 10.70 4.49
C GLY A 120 -16.97 11.49 3.51
N TRP A 121 -15.67 11.66 3.80
CA TRP A 121 -14.75 12.42 2.95
C TRP A 121 -14.55 11.80 1.57
N ILE A 122 -14.84 10.51 1.42
CA ILE A 122 -14.84 9.83 0.12
C ILE A 122 -15.72 10.54 -0.92
N THR A 123 -16.79 11.23 -0.49
CA THR A 123 -17.69 11.99 -1.38
C THR A 123 -17.06 13.26 -1.94
N ARG A 124 -15.97 13.74 -1.33
CA ARG A 124 -15.23 14.92 -1.78
C ARG A 124 -14.15 14.59 -2.80
N LEU A 125 -13.94 13.31 -3.13
CA LEU A 125 -13.02 12.91 -4.18
C LEU A 125 -13.56 13.33 -5.54
N ASN A 126 -12.68 13.81 -6.42
CA ASN A 126 -13.04 14.04 -7.81
C ASN A 126 -13.23 12.68 -8.54
N PRO A 127 -13.73 12.66 -9.79
CA PRO A 127 -13.97 11.40 -10.51
C PRO A 127 -12.72 10.52 -10.66
N ILE A 128 -11.56 11.12 -10.97
CA ILE A 128 -10.30 10.39 -11.16
C ILE A 128 -9.83 9.79 -9.83
N GLU A 129 -9.85 10.60 -8.77
CA GLU A 129 -9.53 10.19 -7.39
C GLU A 129 -10.45 9.05 -6.91
N SER A 130 -11.74 9.11 -7.27
CA SER A 130 -12.72 8.07 -6.95
C SER A 130 -12.43 6.77 -7.70
N TYR A 131 -12.11 6.82 -8.99
CA TYR A 131 -11.69 5.63 -9.74
C TYR A 131 -10.41 5.01 -9.17
N LEU A 132 -9.44 5.84 -8.79
CA LEU A 132 -8.22 5.37 -8.12
C LEU A 132 -8.53 4.72 -6.77
N TRP A 133 -9.43 5.32 -5.98
CA TRP A 133 -9.88 4.74 -4.72
C TRP A 133 -10.51 3.36 -4.94
N TYR A 134 -11.51 3.26 -5.81
CA TYR A 134 -12.21 2.01 -6.07
C TYR A 134 -11.26 0.95 -6.63
N GLY A 135 -10.43 1.31 -7.61
CA GLY A 135 -9.43 0.40 -8.18
C GLY A 135 -8.43 -0.10 -7.13
N ALA A 136 -7.90 0.80 -6.29
CA ALA A 136 -6.98 0.44 -5.21
C ALA A 136 -7.66 -0.47 -4.18
N THR A 137 -8.89 -0.18 -3.76
CA THR A 137 -9.65 -1.02 -2.82
C THR A 137 -9.91 -2.41 -3.40
N THR A 138 -10.37 -2.49 -4.66
CA THR A 138 -10.62 -3.76 -5.33
C THR A 138 -9.34 -4.59 -5.43
N LEU A 139 -8.25 -4.00 -5.93
CA LEU A 139 -6.97 -4.69 -6.06
C LEU A 139 -6.45 -5.16 -4.70
N ASN A 140 -6.52 -4.31 -3.69
CA ASN A 140 -6.02 -4.63 -2.36
C ASN A 140 -6.80 -5.75 -1.69
N LEU A 141 -8.13 -5.62 -1.61
CA LEU A 141 -8.97 -6.60 -0.91
C LEU A 141 -9.00 -7.95 -1.62
N ILE A 142 -9.20 -7.95 -2.94
CA ILE A 142 -9.22 -9.20 -3.71
C ILE A 142 -7.87 -9.91 -3.59
N SER A 143 -6.76 -9.18 -3.72
CA SER A 143 -5.43 -9.80 -3.65
C SER A 143 -5.12 -10.33 -2.26
N LEU A 144 -5.48 -9.62 -1.19
CA LEU A 144 -5.35 -10.13 0.18
C LEU A 144 -6.18 -11.39 0.40
N SER A 145 -7.43 -11.42 -0.08
CA SER A 145 -8.28 -12.61 -0.02
C SER A 145 -7.68 -13.78 -0.81
N MET A 146 -7.19 -13.55 -2.03
CA MET A 146 -6.56 -14.58 -2.86
C MET A 146 -5.31 -15.16 -2.18
N VAL A 147 -4.44 -14.30 -1.65
CA VAL A 147 -3.23 -14.73 -0.91
C VAL A 147 -3.62 -15.56 0.31
N ASN A 148 -4.66 -15.17 1.05
CA ASN A 148 -5.09 -15.89 2.23
C ASN A 148 -5.68 -17.27 1.89
N ILE A 149 -6.54 -17.35 0.87
CA ILE A 149 -7.09 -18.62 0.36
C ILE A 149 -5.95 -19.55 -0.08
N TRP A 150 -4.97 -19.02 -0.79
CA TRP A 150 -3.81 -19.79 -1.24
C TRP A 150 -2.99 -20.36 -0.07
N LEU A 151 -2.70 -19.53 0.94
CA LEU A 151 -1.96 -19.96 2.13
C LEU A 151 -2.70 -21.06 2.89
N GLU A 152 -4.03 -21.00 2.95
CA GLU A 152 -4.83 -22.01 3.63
C GLU A 152 -4.90 -23.33 2.84
N LEU A 153 -5.08 -23.26 1.52
CA LEU A 153 -5.01 -24.45 0.65
C LEU A 153 -3.68 -25.19 0.80
N LYS A 154 -2.57 -24.44 0.94
CA LYS A 154 -1.24 -25.01 1.14
C LYS A 154 -1.03 -25.61 2.51
N ARG A 155 -1.67 -25.08 3.56
CA ARG A 155 -1.62 -25.65 4.92
C ARG A 155 -2.37 -26.97 5.05
N GLY A 156 -3.41 -27.16 4.24
CA GLY A 156 -4.23 -28.37 4.21
C GLY A 156 -3.76 -29.46 3.25
N SER A 157 -2.71 -29.23 2.46
CA SER A 157 -2.04 -30.20 1.58
C SER A 157 -0.79 -30.78 2.21
#